data_AF-A0A437S921-F1
#
_entry.id   AF-A0A437S921-F1
#
_cell.length_a   1.000
_cell.length_b   1.000
_cell.length_c   1.000
_cell.angle_alpha   90.00
_cell.angle_beta   90.00
_cell.angle_gamma   90.00
#
_symmetry.space_group_name_H-M   'P 1'
#
loop_
_entity.id
_entity.type
_entity.pdbx_description
1 polymer ?
#
loop_
_entity_poly.entity_id
_entity_poly.type
_entity_poly.pdbx_seq_one_letter_code
_entity_poly.pdbx_strand_id
1 'polypeptide(L)'
;MDSVKKVKEMMRSYPANVARMKELEQEMAQFIPITASEVLEMLTFPGKTGDEVRVQKQRSNNRIFYIATSYRRLAWLINHKTEREMTKEYEKAAKAVEFIRYAIRALPCFYRDLMTYDILEGRRWAEVCERFSLSGAEFSRKKEEAVKRMAKTLERQYQYFGFRKEELCDDD
;
A
#
# COMPACT_ATOMS: atom_id res chain seq x y z
N MET A 1 22.46 3.69 -4.82
CA MET A 1 21.37 2.93 -4.18
C MET A 1 21.78 1.46 -4.19
N ASP A 2 21.78 0.76 -3.06
CA ASP A 2 22.07 -0.68 -3.05
C ASP A 2 20.81 -1.45 -3.47
N SER A 3 20.64 -1.63 -4.79
CA SER A 3 19.50 -2.29 -5.41
C SER A 3 19.34 -3.73 -4.92
N VAL A 4 20.45 -4.42 -4.62
CA VAL A 4 20.43 -5.79 -4.07
C VAL A 4 19.82 -5.80 -2.68
N LYS A 5 20.26 -4.90 -1.80
CA LYS A 5 19.66 -4.75 -0.46
C LYS A 5 18.17 -4.44 -0.55
N LYS A 6 17.77 -3.54 -1.45
CA LYS A 6 16.36 -3.17 -1.62
C LYS A 6 15.50 -4.35 -2.08
N VAL A 7 15.98 -5.15 -3.02
CA VAL A 7 15.29 -6.38 -3.46
C VAL A 7 15.14 -7.36 -2.31
N LYS A 8 16.19 -7.57 -1.50
CA LYS A 8 16.13 -8.46 -0.32
C LYS A 8 15.09 -7.99 0.70
N GLU A 9 14.99 -6.68 0.96
CA GLU A 9 13.96 -6.09 1.82
C GLU A 9 12.54 -6.33 1.26
N MET A 10 12.35 -6.12 -0.05
CA MET A 10 11.07 -6.36 -0.72
C MET A 10 10.67 -7.84 -0.67
N MET A 11 11.61 -8.76 -0.87
CA MET A 11 11.35 -10.19 -0.75
C MET A 11 10.98 -10.60 0.68
N ARG A 12 11.67 -10.07 1.70
CA ARG A 12 11.36 -10.35 3.11
C ARG A 12 9.98 -9.84 3.52
N SER A 13 9.58 -8.68 3.01
CA SER A 13 8.27 -8.08 3.27
C SER A 13 7.16 -8.58 2.35
N TYR A 14 7.47 -9.36 1.32
CA TYR A 14 6.52 -9.86 0.33
C TYR A 14 5.25 -10.48 0.94
N PRO A 15 5.33 -11.51 1.82
CA PRO A 15 4.11 -12.13 2.36
C PRO A 15 3.27 -11.16 3.19
N ALA A 16 3.92 -10.28 3.97
CA ALA A 16 3.24 -9.27 4.75
C ALA A 16 2.54 -8.22 3.87
N ASN A 17 3.19 -7.78 2.78
CA ASN A 17 2.60 -6.83 1.85
C ASN A 17 1.42 -7.45 1.06
N VAL A 18 1.50 -8.73 0.68
CA VAL A 18 0.37 -9.44 0.05
C VAL A 18 -0.82 -9.54 0.99
N ALA A 19 -0.59 -9.87 2.28
CA ALA A 19 -1.65 -9.89 3.28
C ALA A 19 -2.25 -8.50 3.48
N ARG A 20 -1.41 -7.46 3.63
CA ARG A 20 -1.87 -6.08 3.81
C ARG A 20 -2.66 -5.55 2.62
N MET A 21 -2.26 -5.89 1.38
CA MET A 21 -3.03 -5.56 0.19
C MET A 21 -4.44 -6.15 0.25
N LYS A 22 -4.55 -7.43 0.61
CA LYS A 22 -5.83 -8.13 0.69
C LYS A 22 -6.73 -7.56 1.79
N GLU A 23 -6.15 -7.22 2.94
CA GLU A 23 -6.87 -6.54 4.03
C GLU A 23 -7.39 -5.18 3.56
N LEU A 24 -6.53 -4.36 2.94
CA LEU A 24 -6.92 -3.05 2.41
C LEU A 24 -7.98 -3.14 1.30
N GLU A 25 -7.89 -4.13 0.41
CA GLU A 25 -8.93 -4.40 -0.59
C GLU A 25 -10.29 -4.68 0.07
N GLN A 26 -10.30 -5.44 1.17
CA GLN A 26 -11.51 -5.73 1.93
C GLN A 26 -12.02 -4.48 2.67
N GLU A 27 -11.14 -3.73 3.34
CA GLU A 27 -11.48 -2.47 4.02
C GLU A 27 -12.08 -1.46 3.02
N MET A 28 -11.46 -1.29 1.85
CA MET A 28 -11.95 -0.40 0.80
C MET A 28 -13.29 -0.88 0.21
N ALA A 29 -13.48 -2.18 0.01
CA ALA A 29 -14.74 -2.73 -0.48
C ALA A 29 -15.90 -2.59 0.53
N GLN A 30 -15.59 -2.56 1.82
CA GLN A 30 -16.56 -2.40 2.90
C GLN A 30 -16.68 -0.95 3.38
N PHE A 31 -15.97 -0.01 2.75
CA PHE A 31 -15.97 1.38 3.19
C PHE A 31 -17.37 2.00 3.05
N ILE A 32 -17.91 2.46 4.18
CA ILE A 32 -19.18 3.18 4.24
C ILE A 32 -18.86 4.64 4.56
N PRO A 33 -19.09 5.58 3.62
CA PRO A 33 -18.84 6.99 3.86
C PRO A 33 -19.73 7.55 4.99
N ILE A 34 -19.17 8.38 5.86
CA ILE A 34 -19.97 9.09 6.87
C ILE A 34 -20.87 10.12 6.21
N THR A 35 -22.06 10.29 6.77
CA THR A 35 -23.06 11.25 6.32
C THR A 35 -22.92 12.59 7.05
N ALA A 36 -23.51 13.64 6.46
CA ALA A 36 -23.54 14.96 7.12
C ALA A 36 -24.30 14.95 8.46
N SER A 37 -25.28 14.04 8.61
CA SER A 37 -26.04 13.87 9.86
C SER A 37 -25.18 13.26 10.96
N GLU A 38 -24.40 12.22 10.65
CA GLU A 38 -23.46 11.61 11.61
C GLU A 38 -22.35 12.59 12.01
N VAL A 39 -21.88 13.43 11.08
CA VAL A 39 -20.96 14.54 11.40
C VAL A 39 -21.57 15.52 12.38
N LEU A 40 -22.84 15.89 12.19
CA LEU A 40 -23.55 16.76 13.12
C LEU A 40 -23.66 16.10 14.51
N GLU A 41 -23.98 14.81 14.59
CA GLU A 41 -24.06 14.08 15.86
C GLU A 41 -22.71 14.05 16.59
N MET A 42 -21.61 13.75 15.89
CA MET A 42 -20.25 13.76 16.45
C MET A 42 -19.86 15.14 17.02
N LEU A 43 -20.27 16.23 16.36
CA LEU A 43 -19.98 17.60 16.80
C LEU A 43 -20.93 18.09 17.90
N THR A 44 -22.13 17.50 18.02
CA THR A 44 -23.13 17.87 19.04
C THR A 44 -22.88 17.14 20.36
N PHE A 45 -22.28 15.95 20.30
CA PHE A 45 -21.87 15.17 21.46
C PHE A 45 -20.36 14.89 21.41
N PRO A 46 -19.50 15.90 21.54
CA PRO A 46 -18.08 15.65 21.75
C PRO A 46 -17.97 14.81 23.03
N GLY A 47 -17.43 13.60 22.93
CA GLY A 47 -17.18 12.76 24.10
C GLY A 47 -16.52 13.63 25.17
N LYS A 48 -17.06 13.60 26.40
CA LYS A 48 -16.73 14.43 27.57
C LYS A 48 -15.27 14.92 27.66
N THR A 49 -14.90 15.89 26.84
CA THR A 49 -13.60 16.54 26.83
C THR A 49 -13.86 17.97 26.37
N GLY A 50 -13.51 18.94 27.20
CA GLY A 50 -14.04 20.31 27.23
C GLY A 50 -13.66 21.24 26.07
N ASP A 51 -13.58 20.73 24.84
CA ASP A 51 -13.35 21.54 23.65
C ASP A 51 -14.67 22.04 23.06
N GLU A 52 -15.12 23.19 23.56
CA GLU A 52 -16.28 23.89 23.02
C GLU A 52 -15.94 24.60 21.70
N VAL A 53 -16.54 24.16 20.60
CA VAL A 53 -16.46 24.88 19.31
C VAL A 53 -17.41 26.08 19.35
N ARG A 54 -16.85 27.30 19.43
CA ARG A 54 -17.64 28.54 19.42
C ARG A 54 -18.30 28.78 18.06
N VAL A 55 -19.60 28.52 17.96
CA VAL A 55 -20.40 28.87 16.79
C VAL A 55 -20.74 30.37 16.84
N GLN A 56 -20.08 31.19 15.99
CA GLN A 56 -20.47 32.60 15.81
C GLN A 56 -21.93 32.70 15.32
N LYS A 57 -22.75 33.41 16.09
CA LYS A 57 -24.17 33.64 15.77
C LYS A 57 -24.32 34.74 14.73
N GLN A 58 -24.19 34.42 13.43
CA GLN A 58 -24.60 35.33 12.37
C GLN A 58 -26.13 35.24 12.17
N ARG A 59 -26.86 36.35 12.26
CA ARG A 59 -28.31 36.46 11.99
C ARG A 59 -28.51 36.64 10.48
N SER A 60 -28.72 35.56 9.73
CA SER A 60 -29.22 35.64 8.34
C SER A 60 -30.16 34.47 8.04
N ASN A 61 -31.16 34.68 7.18
CA ASN A 61 -32.09 33.64 6.72
C ASN A 61 -31.38 32.48 5.98
N ASN A 62 -30.14 32.70 5.52
CA ASN A 62 -29.30 31.70 4.88
C ASN A 62 -28.44 30.88 5.87
N ARG A 63 -28.57 31.10 7.18
CA ARG A 63 -27.73 30.44 8.19
C ARG A 63 -27.90 28.91 8.17
N ILE A 64 -29.13 28.42 8.07
CA ILE A 64 -29.41 26.97 8.05
C ILE A 64 -28.79 26.33 6.79
N PHE A 65 -28.94 26.99 5.64
CA PHE A 65 -28.34 26.54 4.39
C PHE A 65 -26.81 26.50 4.46
N TYR A 66 -26.20 27.55 5.03
CA TYR A 66 -24.75 27.64 5.22
C TYR A 66 -24.22 26.54 6.15
N ILE A 67 -24.93 26.30 7.27
CA ILE A 67 -24.59 25.24 8.24
C ILE A 67 -24.70 23.85 7.58
N ALA A 68 -25.81 23.57 6.89
CA ALA A 68 -26.01 22.29 6.20
C ALA A 68 -24.95 22.05 5.11
N THR A 69 -24.62 23.08 4.33
CA THR A 69 -23.57 23.02 3.31
C THR A 69 -22.19 22.77 3.92
N SER A 70 -21.92 23.39 5.08
CA SER A 70 -20.67 23.21 5.81
C SER A 70 -20.49 21.77 6.32
N TYR A 71 -21.54 21.15 6.86
CA TYR A 71 -21.47 19.75 7.31
C TYR A 71 -21.33 18.76 6.16
N ARG A 72 -22.02 18.99 5.03
CA ARG A 72 -21.83 18.18 3.82
C ARG A 72 -20.39 18.26 3.31
N ARG A 73 -19.80 19.47 3.31
CA ARG A 73 -18.39 19.67 2.94
C ARG A 73 -17.46 18.95 3.92
N LEU A 74 -17.73 19.03 5.22
CA LEU A 74 -16.90 18.37 6.24
C LEU A 74 -16.96 16.84 6.12
N ALA A 75 -18.16 16.26 5.94
CA ALA A 75 -18.33 14.84 5.68
C ALA A 75 -17.55 14.40 4.43
N TRP A 76 -17.64 15.17 3.35
CA TRP A 76 -16.86 14.91 2.13
C TRP A 76 -15.34 14.96 2.39
N LEU A 77 -14.84 15.97 3.11
CA LEU A 77 -13.41 16.08 3.42
C LEU A 77 -12.89 14.90 4.25
N ILE A 78 -13.67 14.45 5.23
CA ILE A 78 -13.31 13.30 6.07
C ILE A 78 -13.27 12.02 5.22
N ASN A 79 -14.34 11.73 4.49
CA ASN A 79 -14.41 10.55 3.63
C ASN A 79 -13.29 10.53 2.59
N HIS A 80 -13.08 11.65 1.91
CA HIS A 80 -12.04 11.77 0.89
C HIS A 80 -10.63 11.60 1.48
N LYS A 81 -10.38 12.12 2.68
CA LYS A 81 -9.11 11.91 3.38
C LYS A 81 -8.90 10.43 3.70
N THR A 82 -9.90 9.76 4.26
CA THR A 82 -9.83 8.34 4.61
C THR A 82 -9.60 7.46 3.38
N GLU A 83 -10.37 7.67 2.30
CA GLU A 83 -10.17 6.96 1.03
C GLU A 83 -8.76 7.17 0.46
N ARG A 84 -8.27 8.42 0.50
CA ARG A 84 -6.93 8.76 0.02
C ARG A 84 -5.84 8.09 0.86
N GLU A 85 -6.01 7.99 2.17
CA GLU A 85 -5.07 7.30 3.06
C GLU A 85 -5.04 5.80 2.79
N MET A 86 -6.20 5.13 2.70
CA MET A 86 -6.28 3.70 2.34
C MET A 86 -5.64 3.42 0.98
N THR A 87 -5.94 4.25 -0.02
CA THR A 87 -5.38 4.12 -1.36
C THR A 87 -3.85 4.25 -1.36
N LYS A 88 -3.31 5.24 -0.62
CA LYS A 88 -1.85 5.41 -0.49
C LYS A 88 -1.17 4.23 0.17
N GLU A 89 -1.78 3.66 1.20
CA GLU A 89 -1.24 2.47 1.86
C GLU A 89 -1.27 1.25 0.94
N TYR A 90 -2.36 1.09 0.20
CA TYR A 90 -2.51 0.00 -0.76
C TYR A 90 -1.46 0.11 -1.86
N GLU A 91 -1.31 1.29 -2.48
CA GLU A 91 -0.31 1.55 -3.52
C GLU A 91 1.12 1.24 -3.02
N LYS A 92 1.44 1.62 -1.78
CA LYS A 92 2.76 1.34 -1.19
C LYS A 92 3.04 -0.16 -1.09
N ALA A 93 2.07 -0.94 -0.64
CA ALA A 93 2.20 -2.40 -0.56
C ALA A 93 2.23 -3.03 -1.97
N ALA A 94 1.34 -2.58 -2.86
CA ALA A 94 1.21 -3.06 -4.23
C ALA A 94 2.48 -2.87 -5.05
N LYS A 95 3.12 -1.70 -4.99
CA LYS A 95 4.37 -1.42 -5.72
C LYS A 95 5.45 -2.48 -5.45
N ALA A 96 5.66 -2.83 -4.18
CA ALA A 96 6.66 -3.84 -3.81
C ALA A 96 6.26 -5.24 -4.27
N VAL A 97 4.98 -5.62 -4.09
CA VAL A 97 4.45 -6.94 -4.48
C VAL A 97 4.52 -7.14 -5.99
N GLU A 98 4.03 -6.17 -6.76
CA GLU A 98 4.03 -6.22 -8.22
C GLU A 98 5.43 -6.20 -8.79
N PHE A 99 6.34 -5.42 -8.20
CA PHE A 99 7.75 -5.47 -8.58
C PHE A 99 8.34 -6.87 -8.39
N ILE A 100 8.12 -7.52 -7.24
CA ILE A 100 8.64 -8.87 -7.00
C ILE A 100 8.07 -9.89 -7.99
N ARG A 101 6.75 -9.86 -8.24
CA ARG A 101 6.09 -10.74 -9.22
C ARG A 101 6.68 -10.55 -10.62
N TYR A 102 6.84 -9.30 -11.04
CA TYR A 102 7.44 -8.96 -12.33
C TYR A 102 8.90 -9.39 -12.41
N ALA A 103 9.71 -9.05 -11.40
CA ALA A 103 11.14 -9.34 -11.38
C ALA A 103 11.41 -10.84 -11.40
N ILE A 104 10.60 -11.65 -10.72
CA ILE A 104 10.66 -13.12 -10.80
C ILE A 104 10.28 -13.59 -12.19
N ARG A 105 9.20 -13.08 -12.79
CA ARG A 105 8.76 -13.44 -14.15
C ARG A 105 9.84 -13.14 -15.21
N ALA A 106 10.59 -12.06 -15.02
CA ALA A 106 11.68 -11.64 -15.91
C ALA A 106 12.97 -12.46 -15.77
N LEU A 107 13.07 -13.35 -14.77
CA LEU A 107 14.24 -14.23 -14.62
C LEU A 107 14.27 -15.32 -15.70
N PRO A 108 15.47 -15.86 -16.02
CA PRO A 108 15.57 -17.09 -16.82
C PRO A 108 14.81 -18.25 -16.17
N CYS A 109 14.29 -19.18 -16.98
CA CYS A 109 13.32 -20.20 -16.56
C CYS A 109 13.66 -20.86 -15.22
N PHE A 110 14.87 -21.40 -15.07
CA PHE A 110 15.28 -22.05 -13.81
C PHE A 110 15.13 -21.14 -12.58
N TYR A 111 15.64 -19.91 -12.64
CA TYR A 111 15.58 -18.98 -11.51
C TYR A 111 14.14 -18.46 -11.29
N ARG A 112 13.36 -18.28 -12.35
CA ARG A 112 11.95 -17.93 -12.24
C ARG A 112 11.19 -19.00 -11.47
N ASP A 113 11.36 -20.27 -11.84
CA ASP A 113 10.65 -21.38 -11.22
C ASP A 113 11.10 -21.56 -9.76
N LEU A 114 12.41 -21.49 -9.50
CA LEU A 114 13.00 -21.52 -8.16
C LEU A 114 12.42 -20.43 -7.26
N MET A 115 12.45 -19.18 -7.72
CA MET A 115 12.01 -18.02 -6.93
C MET A 115 10.48 -17.97 -6.79
N THR A 116 9.73 -18.49 -7.76
CA THR A 116 8.27 -18.65 -7.65
C THR A 116 7.94 -19.60 -6.49
N TYR A 117 8.58 -20.77 -6.46
CA TYR A 117 8.32 -21.77 -5.42
C TYR A 117 8.78 -21.29 -4.03
N ASP A 118 9.95 -20.63 -3.94
CA ASP A 118 10.50 -20.11 -2.68
C ASP A 118 9.73 -18.88 -2.16
N ILE A 119 9.47 -17.88 -3.00
CA ILE A 119 8.97 -16.57 -2.57
C ILE A 119 7.47 -16.41 -2.78
N LEU A 120 6.96 -16.72 -3.98
CA LEU A 120 5.56 -16.47 -4.32
C LEU A 120 4.63 -17.49 -3.67
N GLU A 121 5.05 -18.76 -3.61
CA GLU A 121 4.31 -19.82 -2.92
C GLU A 121 4.65 -19.92 -1.42
N GLY A 122 5.74 -19.28 -0.97
CA GLY A 122 6.15 -19.28 0.44
C GLY A 122 6.53 -20.66 0.99
N ARG A 123 7.10 -21.53 0.14
CA ARG A 123 7.48 -22.89 0.52
C ARG A 123 8.63 -22.91 1.49
N ARG A 124 8.70 -23.97 2.30
CA ARG A 124 9.80 -24.12 3.25
C ARG A 124 11.09 -24.39 2.49
N TRP A 125 12.19 -23.86 3.02
CA TRP A 125 13.52 -24.04 2.46
C TRP A 125 13.86 -25.50 2.12
N ALA A 126 13.52 -26.45 2.99
CA ALA A 126 13.75 -27.88 2.76
C ALA A 126 12.97 -28.41 1.54
N GLU A 127 11.70 -28.02 1.37
CA GLU A 127 10.86 -28.41 0.24
C GLU A 127 11.40 -27.85 -1.08
N VAL A 128 11.96 -26.63 -1.06
CA VAL A 128 12.58 -26.03 -2.24
C VAL A 128 13.84 -26.81 -2.62
N CYS A 129 14.73 -27.10 -1.66
CA CYS A 129 15.94 -27.88 -1.91
C CYS A 129 15.61 -29.28 -2.46
N GLU A 130 14.60 -29.94 -1.92
CA GLU A 130 14.13 -31.24 -2.39
C GLU A 130 13.61 -31.17 -3.83
N ARG A 131 12.68 -30.26 -4.11
CA ARG A 131 12.04 -30.11 -5.43
C ARG A 131 13.04 -29.85 -6.56
N PHE A 132 14.07 -29.06 -6.28
CA PHE A 132 15.08 -28.69 -7.29
C PHE A 132 16.34 -29.54 -7.20
N SER A 133 16.37 -30.56 -6.32
CA SER A 133 17.54 -31.42 -6.06
C SER A 133 18.81 -30.61 -5.79
N LEU A 134 18.70 -29.56 -4.98
CA LEU A 134 19.79 -28.66 -4.62
C LEU A 134 20.27 -28.95 -3.20
N SER A 135 21.58 -28.90 -3.00
CA SER A 135 22.12 -28.72 -1.65
C SER A 135 21.79 -27.34 -1.10
N GLY A 136 21.81 -27.19 0.23
CA GLY A 136 21.54 -25.90 0.86
C GLY A 136 22.49 -24.77 0.43
N ALA A 137 23.75 -25.12 0.20
CA ALA A 137 24.77 -24.18 -0.31
C ALA A 137 24.48 -23.76 -1.76
N GLU A 138 24.08 -24.71 -2.62
CA GLU A 138 23.71 -24.41 -4.00
C GLU A 138 22.45 -23.57 -4.08
N PHE A 139 21.44 -23.87 -3.28
CA PHE A 139 20.24 -23.06 -3.18
C PHE A 139 20.60 -21.61 -2.82
N SER A 140 21.41 -21.42 -1.77
CA SER A 140 21.84 -20.08 -1.32
C SER A 140 22.58 -19.33 -2.42
N ARG A 141 23.50 -20.00 -3.14
CA ARG A 141 24.23 -19.42 -4.27
C ARG A 141 23.29 -19.04 -5.42
N LYS A 142 22.37 -19.92 -5.80
CA LYS A 142 21.41 -19.69 -6.90
C LYS A 142 20.44 -18.56 -6.54
N LYS A 143 19.97 -18.51 -5.30
CA LYS A 143 19.11 -17.43 -4.78
C LYS A 143 19.82 -16.09 -4.83
N GLU A 144 21.07 -16.01 -4.39
CA GLU A 144 21.87 -14.78 -4.48
C GLU A 144 22.05 -14.32 -5.93
N GLU A 145 22.24 -15.26 -6.86
CA GLU A 145 22.36 -14.97 -8.28
C GLU A 145 21.03 -14.46 -8.90
N ALA A 146 19.89 -15.01 -8.46
CA ALA A 146 18.58 -14.52 -8.84
C ALA A 146 18.35 -13.09 -8.32
N VAL A 147 18.68 -12.84 -7.05
CA VAL A 147 18.56 -11.51 -6.44
C VAL A 147 19.39 -10.48 -7.20
N LYS A 148 20.63 -10.79 -7.58
CA LYS A 148 21.47 -9.90 -8.39
C LYS A 148 20.83 -9.57 -9.75
N ARG A 149 20.15 -10.52 -10.38
CA ARG A 149 19.40 -10.28 -11.63
C ARG A 149 18.17 -9.42 -11.40
N MET A 150 17.39 -9.70 -10.36
CA MET A 150 16.25 -8.87 -9.95
C MET A 150 16.66 -7.43 -9.62
N ALA A 151 17.83 -7.23 -9.01
CA ALA A 151 18.39 -5.91 -8.74
C ALA A 151 18.69 -5.12 -10.03
N LYS A 152 19.26 -5.78 -11.05
CA LYS A 152 19.42 -5.17 -12.39
C LYS A 152 18.07 -4.83 -13.02
N THR A 153 17.05 -5.67 -12.83
CA THR A 153 15.69 -5.38 -13.27
C THR A 153 15.11 -4.16 -12.54
N LEU A 154 15.33 -4.05 -11.23
CA LEU A 154 14.91 -2.89 -10.43
C LEU A 154 15.51 -1.61 -10.98
N GLU A 155 16.82 -1.59 -11.25
CA GLU A 155 17.51 -0.40 -11.77
C GLU A 155 16.95 0.04 -13.12
N ARG A 156 16.65 -0.92 -14.01
CA ARG A 156 16.09 -0.63 -15.34
C ARG A 156 14.64 -0.17 -15.29
N GLN A 157 13.88 -0.66 -14.31
CA GLN A 157 12.43 -0.45 -14.24
C GLN A 157 12.01 0.47 -13.10
N TYR A 158 12.97 1.10 -12.42
CA TYR A 158 12.74 1.86 -11.19
C TYR A 158 11.67 2.94 -11.33
N GLN A 159 11.68 3.62 -12.48
CA GLN A 159 10.72 4.67 -12.81
C GLN A 159 9.31 4.11 -13.03
N TYR A 160 9.17 3.01 -13.77
CA TYR A 160 7.87 2.44 -14.14
C TYR A 160 7.08 1.89 -12.94
N PHE A 161 7.77 1.45 -11.88
CA PHE A 161 7.11 1.01 -10.65
C PHE A 161 6.78 2.16 -9.68
N GLY A 162 6.98 3.42 -10.08
CA GLY A 162 6.66 4.59 -9.25
C GLY A 162 7.45 4.64 -7.95
N PHE A 163 8.69 4.12 -7.96
CA PHE A 163 9.62 4.22 -6.83
C PHE A 163 10.40 5.54 -6.81
N ARG A 164 10.40 6.30 -7.91
CA ARG A 164 10.64 7.75 -7.86
C ARG A 164 9.34 8.43 -7.45
N LYS A 165 9.42 9.41 -6.55
CA LYS A 165 8.42 10.47 -6.57
C LYS A 165 8.61 11.15 -7.91
N GLU A 166 7.67 10.98 -8.82
CA GLU A 166 7.49 12.00 -9.85
C GLU A 166 7.13 13.25 -9.06
N GLU A 167 7.99 14.26 -9.10
CA GLU A 167 7.57 15.63 -8.86
C GLU A 167 6.61 15.95 -10.00
N LEU A 168 5.37 15.47 -9.87
CA LEU A 168 4.26 16.15 -10.49
C LEU A 168 4.32 17.53 -9.88
N CYS A 169 4.64 18.54 -10.69
CA CYS A 169 4.35 19.91 -10.34
C CYS A 169 2.90 19.90 -9.88
N ASP A 170 2.69 20.10 -8.57
CA ASP A 170 1.43 20.64 -8.10
C ASP A 170 1.40 22.07 -8.66
N ASP A 171 0.99 22.20 -9.93
CA ASP A 171 0.67 23.48 -10.53
C ASP A 171 -0.62 23.99 -9.84
N ASP A 172 -0.41 24.98 -8.97
CA ASP A 172 -1.31 26.04 -8.46
C ASP A 172 -2.73 25.68 -7.96
#